data_AF-A0A9W4XNY5-F1
#
_entry.id   AF-A0A9W4XNY5-F1
#
_cell.length_a   1.000
_cell.length_b   1.000
_cell.length_c   1.000
_cell.angle_alpha   90.00
_cell.angle_beta   90.00
_cell.angle_gamma   90.00
#
_symmetry.space_group_name_H-M   'P 1'
#
loop_
_entity.id
_entity.type
_entity.pdbx_description
1 polymer ?
#
loop_
_entity_poly.entity_id
_entity_poly.type
_entity_poly.pdbx_seq_one_letter_code
_entity_poly.pdbx_strand_id
1 'polypeptide(L)'
;MKRPVDGSSKSKASNSENEKLLETMRHHLTDTGLESLHALAATAVVLNTPSANPETLAHALTSHTLTSQTLTNNLAHIRTLQAYLQKQHTLLREQLHSIQTDPAFATPQNIQRQTTEQIRQTKHLRTKIREHEDRLSALQSSGRAAATPASKNVSSAEAIADMLEQQSVLDKFKDKVEALEKEVGVYKGLPADKESARREVARLEVELDLVRRKRDDLFANLVS
;
A
#
# COMPACT_ATOMS: atom_id res chain seq x y z
N MET A 1 7.26 103.25 -26.12
CA MET A 1 7.25 103.24 -27.60
C MET A 1 7.14 101.80 -28.11
N LYS A 2 6.10 101.52 -28.90
CA LYS A 2 5.79 100.25 -29.57
C LYS A 2 6.87 99.89 -30.60
N ARG A 3 7.33 98.65 -30.62
CA ARG A 3 8.00 98.05 -31.80
C ARG A 3 6.92 97.33 -32.63
N PRO A 4 6.87 97.51 -33.96
CA PRO A 4 5.83 96.92 -34.81
C PRO A 4 6.16 95.46 -35.13
N VAL A 5 5.08 94.69 -35.28
CA VAL A 5 5.05 93.26 -35.56
C VAL A 5 5.07 93.08 -37.09
N ASP A 6 6.26 92.99 -37.70
CA ASP A 6 6.41 92.84 -39.16
C ASP A 6 6.72 91.38 -39.59
N GLY A 7 6.17 90.41 -38.85
CA GLY A 7 6.37 88.98 -39.10
C GLY A 7 5.15 88.25 -39.69
N SER A 8 3.97 88.88 -39.76
CA SER A 8 2.71 88.18 -40.09
C SER A 8 2.35 88.23 -41.59
N SER A 9 2.92 89.14 -42.37
CA SER A 9 2.66 89.32 -43.80
C SER A 9 3.48 88.39 -44.69
N LYS A 10 4.74 88.09 -44.32
CA LYS A 10 5.61 87.14 -45.06
C LYS A 10 5.14 85.68 -44.97
N SER A 11 4.60 85.24 -43.83
CA SER A 11 4.13 83.86 -43.66
C SER A 11 2.84 83.55 -44.44
N LYS A 12 1.97 84.56 -44.63
CA LYS A 12 0.75 84.41 -45.43
C LYS A 12 1.04 84.31 -46.93
N ALA A 13 2.01 85.07 -47.43
CA ALA A 13 2.44 84.99 -48.82
C ALA A 13 3.11 83.64 -49.13
N SER A 14 4.00 83.15 -48.26
CA SER A 14 4.64 81.83 -48.45
C SER A 14 3.64 80.67 -48.34
N ASN A 15 2.62 80.78 -47.48
CA ASN A 15 1.57 79.76 -47.40
C ASN A 15 0.77 79.66 -48.70
N SER A 16 0.45 80.78 -49.35
CA SER A 16 -0.31 80.77 -50.61
C SER A 16 0.48 80.16 -51.77
N GLU A 17 1.80 80.36 -51.81
CA GLU A 17 2.67 79.72 -52.81
C GLU A 17 2.83 78.21 -52.54
N ASN A 18 2.97 77.83 -51.27
CA ASN A 18 3.03 76.42 -50.86
C ASN A 18 1.72 75.68 -51.16
N GLU A 19 0.57 76.31 -50.97
CA GLU A 19 -0.74 75.74 -51.24
C GLU A 19 -0.93 75.48 -52.74
N LYS A 20 -0.52 76.42 -53.61
CA LYS A 20 -0.50 76.24 -55.07
C LYS A 20 0.48 75.13 -55.50
N LEU A 21 1.63 75.02 -54.85
CA LEU A 21 2.60 73.96 -55.11
C LEU A 21 2.05 72.58 -54.72
N LEU A 22 1.38 72.48 -53.56
CA LEU A 22 0.73 71.24 -53.13
C LEU A 22 -0.41 70.84 -54.05
N GLU A 23 -1.18 71.80 -54.56
CA GLU A 23 -2.27 71.56 -55.51
C GLU A 23 -1.75 71.09 -56.87
N THR A 24 -0.64 71.65 -57.36
CA THR A 24 0.02 71.15 -58.59
C THR A 24 0.63 69.77 -58.39
N MET A 25 1.30 69.50 -57.27
CA MET A 25 1.80 68.15 -56.93
C MET A 25 0.66 67.13 -56.82
N ARG A 26 -0.49 67.52 -56.26
CA ARG A 26 -1.67 66.69 -56.15
C ARG A 26 -2.30 66.36 -57.51
N HIS A 27 -2.25 67.29 -58.47
CA HIS A 27 -2.72 67.05 -59.85
C HIS A 27 -1.77 66.18 -60.68
N HIS A 28 -0.48 66.12 -60.32
CA HIS A 28 0.51 65.27 -60.99
C HIS A 28 0.70 63.90 -60.32
N LEU A 29 0.08 63.65 -59.17
CA LEU A 29 0.07 62.34 -58.53
C LEU A 29 -0.94 61.41 -59.21
N THR A 30 -0.54 60.17 -59.46
CA THR A 30 -1.47 59.10 -59.86
C THR A 30 -2.40 58.75 -58.71
N ASP A 31 -3.57 58.18 -59.01
CA ASP A 31 -4.58 57.80 -58.01
C ASP A 31 -4.00 56.84 -56.94
N THR A 32 -3.18 55.88 -57.39
CA THR A 32 -2.41 54.96 -56.52
C THR A 32 -1.41 55.69 -55.62
N GLY A 33 -0.82 56.80 -56.08
CA GLY A 33 0.07 57.64 -55.29
C GLY A 33 -0.66 58.35 -54.13
N LEU A 34 -1.89 58.82 -54.38
CA LEU A 34 -2.73 59.44 -53.34
C LEU A 34 -3.17 58.41 -52.30
N GLU A 35 -3.59 57.21 -52.73
CA GLU A 35 -3.96 56.13 -51.82
C GLU A 35 -2.80 55.71 -50.91
N SER A 36 -1.59 55.55 -51.48
CA SER A 36 -0.41 55.18 -50.69
C SER A 36 0.01 56.26 -49.70
N LEU A 37 -0.05 57.55 -50.07
CA LEU A 37 0.23 58.66 -49.16
C LEU A 37 -0.80 58.73 -48.03
N HIS A 38 -2.08 58.55 -48.35
CA HIS A 38 -3.15 58.52 -47.35
C HIS A 38 -3.00 57.32 -46.41
N ALA A 39 -2.69 56.14 -46.93
CA ALA A 39 -2.41 54.95 -46.13
C ALA A 39 -1.20 55.16 -45.19
N LEU A 40 -0.15 55.84 -45.67
CA LEU A 40 1.03 56.14 -44.87
C LEU A 40 0.72 57.18 -43.77
N ALA A 41 -0.02 58.24 -44.10
CA ALA A 41 -0.49 59.21 -43.11
C ALA A 41 -1.40 58.56 -42.07
N ALA A 42 -2.35 57.72 -42.50
CA ALA A 42 -3.25 57.00 -41.61
C ALA A 42 -2.49 56.04 -40.68
N THR A 43 -1.54 55.28 -41.20
CA THR A 43 -0.71 54.39 -40.38
C THR A 43 0.19 55.16 -39.41
N ALA A 44 0.73 56.31 -39.80
CA ALA A 44 1.48 57.19 -38.90
C ALA A 44 0.62 57.72 -37.75
N VAL A 45 -0.64 58.06 -38.02
CA VAL A 45 -1.60 58.46 -36.98
C VAL A 45 -1.96 57.28 -36.07
N VAL A 46 -2.23 56.11 -36.62
CA VAL A 46 -2.59 54.90 -35.84
C VAL A 46 -1.42 54.44 -34.95
N LEU A 47 -0.19 54.48 -35.47
CA LEU A 47 1.02 54.14 -34.71
C LEU A 47 1.49 55.30 -33.81
N ASN A 48 0.79 56.44 -33.84
CA ASN A 48 1.12 57.67 -33.10
C ASN A 48 2.58 58.10 -33.27
N THR A 49 3.10 58.02 -34.50
CA THR A 49 4.47 58.40 -34.82
C THR A 49 4.54 59.85 -35.30
N PRO A 50 5.56 60.62 -34.92
CA PRO A 50 5.68 62.04 -35.28
C PRO A 50 6.07 62.27 -36.75
N SER A 51 6.45 61.23 -37.49
CA SER A 51 6.90 61.31 -38.88
C SER A 51 6.28 60.21 -39.73
N ALA A 52 5.96 60.57 -40.97
CA ALA A 52 5.51 59.70 -42.04
C ALA A 52 6.70 59.02 -42.77
N ASN A 53 7.83 58.81 -42.08
CA ASN A 53 8.96 58.09 -42.66
C ASN A 53 8.72 56.57 -42.55
N PRO A 54 8.76 55.82 -43.66
CA PRO A 54 8.51 54.37 -43.66
C PRO A 54 9.42 53.59 -42.71
N GLU A 55 10.68 54.00 -42.50
CA GLU A 55 11.59 53.33 -41.56
C GLU A 55 11.10 53.50 -40.11
N THR A 56 10.67 54.71 -39.74
CA THR A 56 10.14 54.98 -38.39
C THR A 56 8.85 54.22 -38.13
N LEU A 57 7.98 54.09 -39.15
CA LEU A 57 6.77 53.28 -39.07
C LEU A 57 7.09 51.79 -38.92
N ALA A 58 8.04 51.28 -39.71
CA ALA A 58 8.46 49.88 -39.65
C ALA A 58 9.06 49.51 -38.29
N HIS A 59 9.90 50.38 -37.73
CA HIS A 59 10.44 50.18 -36.38
C HIS A 59 9.35 50.24 -35.30
N ALA A 60 8.42 51.17 -35.39
CA ALA A 60 7.29 51.26 -34.47
C ALA A 60 6.40 50.00 -34.54
N LEU A 61 6.09 49.52 -35.75
CA LEU A 61 5.33 48.29 -35.99
C LEU A 61 6.06 47.06 -35.44
N THR A 62 7.36 46.94 -35.69
CA THR A 62 8.18 45.82 -35.21
C THR A 62 8.25 45.82 -33.69
N SER A 63 8.47 47.00 -33.08
CA SER A 63 8.48 47.17 -31.63
C SER A 63 7.13 46.82 -31.02
N HIS A 64 6.03 47.29 -31.61
CA HIS A 64 4.70 47.00 -31.10
C HIS A 64 4.32 45.52 -31.26
N THR A 65 4.71 44.90 -32.37
CA THR A 65 4.52 43.47 -32.60
C THR A 65 5.32 42.64 -31.61
N LEU A 66 6.60 42.97 -31.39
CA LEU A 66 7.46 42.27 -30.44
C LEU A 66 6.93 42.39 -29.02
N THR A 67 6.53 43.58 -28.59
CA THR A 67 5.96 43.80 -27.27
C THR A 67 4.64 43.06 -27.09
N SER A 68 3.75 43.10 -28.08
CA SER A 68 2.49 42.35 -28.07
C SER A 68 2.70 40.84 -27.96
N GLN A 69 3.62 40.29 -28.76
CA GLN A 69 3.98 38.86 -28.70
C GLN A 69 4.59 38.49 -27.34
N THR A 70 5.50 39.32 -26.82
CA THR A 70 6.13 39.10 -25.51
C THR A 70 5.09 39.11 -24.39
N LEU A 71 4.18 40.08 -24.39
CA LEU A 71 3.08 40.13 -23.42
C LEU A 71 2.15 38.93 -23.54
N THR A 72 1.81 38.52 -24.75
CA THR A 72 0.96 37.34 -24.99
C THR A 72 1.61 36.06 -24.47
N ASN A 73 2.90 35.88 -24.72
CA ASN A 73 3.67 34.74 -24.22
C ASN A 73 3.77 34.76 -22.70
N ASN A 74 4.07 35.91 -22.10
CA ASN A 74 4.12 36.07 -20.65
C ASN A 74 2.77 35.77 -20.00
N LEU A 75 1.68 36.23 -20.61
CA LEU A 75 0.32 35.98 -20.12
C LEU A 75 -0.03 34.50 -20.20
N ALA A 76 0.30 33.82 -21.31
CA ALA A 76 0.15 32.38 -21.43
C ALA A 76 0.93 31.63 -20.34
N HIS A 77 2.18 32.02 -20.08
CA HIS A 77 3.01 31.44 -19.02
C HIS A 77 2.44 31.70 -17.61
N ILE A 78 1.94 32.90 -17.33
CA ILE A 78 1.31 33.20 -16.04
C ILE A 78 0.05 32.35 -15.84
N ARG A 79 -0.74 32.13 -16.89
CA ARG A 79 -1.95 31.28 -16.82
C ARG A 79 -1.60 29.82 -16.53
N THR A 80 -0.56 29.26 -17.14
CA THR A 80 -0.14 27.89 -16.85
C THR A 80 0.37 27.77 -15.42
N LEU A 81 1.16 28.73 -14.94
CA LEU A 81 1.62 28.77 -13.55
C LEU A 81 0.46 28.89 -12.56
N GLN A 82 -0.51 29.77 -12.84
CA GLN A 82 -1.71 29.92 -12.01
C GLN A 82 -2.49 28.60 -11.92
N ALA A 83 -2.73 27.93 -13.06
CA ALA A 83 -3.43 26.65 -13.08
C ALA A 83 -2.67 25.57 -12.27
N TYR A 84 -1.34 25.56 -12.38
CA TYR A 84 -0.49 24.66 -11.62
C TYR A 84 -0.58 24.92 -10.11
N LEU A 85 -0.42 26.17 -9.67
CA LEU A 85 -0.52 26.55 -8.27
C LEU A 85 -1.91 26.26 -7.70
N GLN A 86 -2.97 26.51 -8.48
CA GLN A 86 -4.33 26.20 -8.06
C GLN A 86 -4.53 24.71 -7.86
N LYS A 87 -3.99 23.86 -8.76
CA LYS A 87 -4.01 22.40 -8.61
C LYS A 87 -3.21 21.91 -7.40
N GLN A 88 -2.03 22.49 -7.16
CA GLN A 88 -1.24 22.14 -5.97
C GLN A 88 -1.97 22.56 -4.69
N HIS A 89 -2.62 23.72 -4.69
CA HIS A 89 -3.38 24.19 -3.54
C HIS A 89 -4.60 23.30 -3.25
N THR A 90 -5.33 22.84 -4.27
CA THR A 90 -6.45 21.91 -4.07
C THR A 90 -5.95 20.59 -3.51
N LEU A 91 -4.85 20.04 -4.06
CA LEU A 91 -4.24 18.80 -3.59
C LEU A 91 -3.79 18.91 -2.12
N LEU A 92 -3.10 19.99 -1.75
CA LEU A 92 -2.66 20.21 -0.37
C LEU A 92 -3.85 20.36 0.59
N ARG A 93 -4.94 21.02 0.16
CA ARG A 93 -6.16 21.11 0.97
C ARG A 93 -6.81 19.75 1.15
N GLU A 94 -6.87 18.93 0.10
CA GLU A 94 -7.41 17.56 0.18
C GLU A 94 -6.57 16.71 1.14
N GLN A 95 -5.24 16.79 1.07
CA GLN A 95 -4.35 16.07 1.99
C GLN A 95 -4.47 16.55 3.45
N LEU A 96 -4.59 17.86 3.66
CA LEU A 96 -4.79 18.41 4.99
C LEU A 96 -6.16 17.95 5.54
N HIS A 97 -7.18 18.00 4.71
CA HIS A 97 -8.52 17.52 5.07
C HIS A 97 -8.52 16.02 5.38
N SER A 98 -7.79 15.20 4.61
CA SER A 98 -7.68 13.77 4.90
C SER A 98 -6.99 13.53 6.24
N ILE A 99 -5.91 14.24 6.55
CA ILE A 99 -5.22 14.11 7.85
C ILE A 99 -6.11 14.56 9.01
N GLN A 100 -6.89 15.62 8.84
CA GLN A 100 -7.80 16.11 9.89
C GLN A 100 -9.03 15.23 10.10
N THR A 101 -9.55 14.63 9.03
CA THR A 101 -10.80 13.85 9.07
C THR A 101 -10.54 12.38 9.38
N ASP A 102 -9.33 11.88 9.11
CA ASP A 102 -8.97 10.50 9.39
C ASP A 102 -8.86 10.27 10.91
N PRO A 103 -9.73 9.42 11.48
CA PRO A 103 -9.75 9.14 12.91
C PRO A 103 -8.47 8.44 13.40
N ALA A 104 -7.62 7.94 12.51
CA ALA A 104 -6.31 7.38 12.86
C ALA A 104 -5.31 8.45 13.37
N PHE A 105 -5.44 9.70 12.91
CA PHE A 105 -4.59 10.82 13.34
C PHE A 105 -5.22 11.67 14.46
N ALA A 106 -6.51 11.45 14.75
CA ALA A 106 -7.14 12.04 15.91
C ALA A 106 -6.62 11.36 17.18
N THR A 107 -6.12 12.14 18.15
CA THR A 107 -5.69 11.60 19.44
C THR A 107 -6.86 10.88 20.11
N PRO A 108 -6.81 9.55 20.30
CA PRO A 108 -7.89 8.81 20.94
C PRO A 108 -8.10 9.37 22.35
N GLN A 109 -9.31 9.89 22.61
CA GLN A 109 -9.66 10.54 23.88
C GLN A 109 -9.50 9.62 25.10
N ASN A 110 -9.38 8.31 24.88
CA ASN A 110 -9.25 7.32 25.93
C ASN A 110 -7.80 6.93 26.27
N ILE A 111 -6.77 7.45 25.59
CA ILE A 111 -5.37 7.05 25.86
C ILE A 111 -5.00 7.28 27.33
N GLN A 112 -5.29 8.46 27.88
CA GLN A 112 -4.98 8.75 29.28
C GLN A 112 -5.70 7.80 30.25
N ARG A 113 -6.96 7.47 29.94
CA ARG A 113 -7.76 6.50 30.72
C ARG A 113 -7.22 5.07 30.58
N GLN A 114 -6.80 4.66 29.39
CA GLN A 114 -6.21 3.35 29.14
C GLN A 114 -4.85 3.21 29.81
N THR A 115 -3.99 4.24 29.74
CA THR A 115 -2.68 4.24 30.39
C THR A 115 -2.83 4.17 31.91
N THR A 116 -3.76 4.93 32.49
CA THR A 116 -3.99 4.87 33.94
C THR A 116 -4.52 3.50 34.38
N GLU A 117 -5.44 2.90 33.62
CA GLU A 117 -5.93 1.54 33.90
C GLU A 117 -4.83 0.48 33.74
N GLN A 118 -4.03 0.54 32.68
CA GLN A 118 -2.89 -0.37 32.47
C GLN A 118 -1.84 -0.26 33.58
N ILE A 119 -1.56 0.96 34.06
CA ILE A 119 -0.66 1.17 35.20
C ILE A 119 -1.24 0.51 36.46
N ARG A 120 -2.55 0.65 36.70
CA ARG A 120 -3.22 0.02 37.84
C ARG A 120 -3.15 -1.51 37.75
N GLN A 121 -3.46 -2.07 36.59
CA GLN A 121 -3.40 -3.51 36.33
C GLN A 121 -1.97 -4.04 36.49
N THR A 122 -0.98 -3.33 35.94
CA THR A 122 0.44 -3.71 36.07
C THR A 122 0.89 -3.71 37.53
N LYS A 123 0.48 -2.71 38.33
CA LYS A 123 0.77 -2.69 39.77
C LYS A 123 0.13 -3.88 40.49
N HIS A 124 -1.14 -4.18 40.19
CA HIS A 124 -1.83 -5.33 40.78
C HIS A 124 -1.15 -6.66 40.44
N LEU A 125 -0.80 -6.86 39.17
CA LEU A 125 -0.10 -8.07 38.70
C LEU A 125 1.27 -8.21 39.35
N ARG A 126 2.04 -7.12 39.52
CA ARG A 126 3.32 -7.17 40.23
C ARG A 126 3.17 -7.62 41.69
N THR A 127 2.14 -7.14 42.39
CA THR A 127 1.84 -7.60 43.75
C THR A 127 1.50 -9.10 43.75
N LYS A 128 0.69 -9.56 42.80
CA LYS A 128 0.33 -10.98 42.68
C LYS A 128 1.52 -11.88 42.37
N ILE A 129 2.41 -11.46 41.47
CA ILE A 129 3.65 -12.19 41.15
C ILE A 129 4.47 -12.37 42.43
N ARG A 130 4.68 -11.30 43.19
CA ARG A 130 5.42 -11.37 44.46
C ARG A 130 4.74 -12.30 45.47
N GLU A 131 3.41 -12.23 45.61
CA GLU A 131 2.66 -13.16 46.47
C GLU A 131 2.84 -14.62 46.04
N HIS A 132 2.88 -14.91 44.74
CA HIS A 132 3.09 -16.26 44.22
C HIS A 132 4.54 -16.72 44.39
N GLU A 133 5.52 -15.84 44.20
CA GLU A 133 6.93 -16.12 44.50
C GLU A 133 7.16 -16.40 45.98
N ASP A 134 6.53 -15.62 46.87
CA ASP A 134 6.57 -15.84 48.32
C ASP A 134 5.91 -17.18 48.70
N ARG A 135 4.79 -17.55 48.07
CA ARG A 135 4.17 -18.87 48.29
C ARG A 135 5.02 -20.01 47.76
N LEU A 136 5.64 -19.84 46.60
CA LEU A 136 6.47 -20.87 45.97
C LEU A 136 7.75 -21.09 46.77
N SER A 137 8.38 -20.02 47.27
CA SER A 137 9.52 -20.11 48.18
C SER A 137 9.13 -20.73 49.54
N ALA A 138 7.93 -20.43 50.07
CA ALA A 138 7.41 -21.07 51.28
C ALA A 138 7.10 -22.58 51.08
N LEU A 139 6.61 -22.98 49.90
CA LEU A 139 6.40 -24.38 49.54
C LEU A 139 7.72 -25.13 49.32
N GLN A 140 8.71 -24.48 48.69
CA GLN A 140 10.05 -25.05 48.53
C GLN A 140 10.76 -25.21 49.87
N SER A 141 10.60 -24.26 50.80
CA SER A 141 11.20 -24.35 52.15
C SER A 141 10.48 -25.39 53.02
N SER A 142 9.15 -25.47 52.97
CA SER A 142 8.37 -26.52 53.65
C SER A 142 8.61 -27.91 53.08
N GLY A 143 8.72 -28.03 51.76
CA GLY A 143 9.07 -29.28 51.08
C GLY A 143 10.48 -29.78 51.40
N ARG A 144 11.41 -28.87 51.73
CA ARG A 144 12.75 -29.21 52.23
C ARG A 144 12.76 -29.63 53.71
N ALA A 145 11.86 -29.09 54.52
CA ALA A 145 11.77 -29.40 55.96
C ALA A 145 10.99 -30.70 56.26
N ALA A 146 10.04 -31.10 55.40
CA ALA A 146 9.22 -32.30 55.57
C ALA A 146 9.70 -33.52 54.73
N ALA A 147 10.87 -33.43 54.09
CA ALA A 147 11.37 -34.51 53.23
C ALA A 147 12.04 -35.64 54.05
N THR A 148 11.30 -36.72 54.31
CA THR A 148 11.91 -38.03 54.53
C THR A 148 12.73 -38.44 53.29
N PRO A 149 13.85 -39.17 53.44
CA PRO A 149 14.84 -39.41 52.37
C PRO A 149 14.29 -40.07 51.10
N ALA A 150 13.11 -40.70 51.15
CA ALA A 150 12.43 -41.29 50.00
C ALA A 150 11.68 -40.26 49.10
N SER A 151 11.46 -39.04 49.57
CA SER A 151 10.64 -38.01 48.87
C SER A 151 11.45 -36.88 48.22
N LYS A 152 12.78 -36.91 48.35
CA LYS A 152 13.68 -35.85 47.82
C LYS A 152 13.61 -35.70 46.29
N ASN A 153 13.10 -36.69 45.59
CA ASN A 153 13.20 -36.80 44.13
C ASN A 153 11.83 -36.89 43.46
N VAL A 154 10.83 -36.11 43.87
CA VAL A 154 9.53 -36.05 43.13
C VAL A 154 9.34 -34.71 42.42
N SER A 155 10.17 -33.70 42.70
CA SER A 155 10.06 -32.37 42.08
C SER A 155 11.36 -31.85 41.45
N SER A 156 12.40 -32.68 41.33
CA SER A 156 13.57 -32.35 40.52
C SER A 156 13.34 -32.75 39.06
N ALA A 157 13.88 -31.98 38.11
CA ALA A 157 13.84 -32.30 36.68
C ALA A 157 14.41 -33.70 36.36
N GLU A 158 15.29 -34.19 37.23
CA GLU A 158 15.89 -35.52 37.19
C GLU A 158 14.88 -36.65 37.48
N ALA A 159 13.94 -36.43 38.42
CA ALA A 159 12.87 -37.38 38.70
C ALA A 159 11.87 -37.53 37.55
N ILE A 160 11.64 -36.44 36.82
CA ILE A 160 10.78 -36.43 35.63
C ILE A 160 11.47 -37.20 34.49
N ALA A 161 12.79 -37.08 34.37
CA ALA A 161 13.57 -37.84 33.39
C ALA A 161 13.55 -39.36 33.70
N ASP A 162 13.74 -39.74 34.97
CA ASP A 162 13.67 -41.15 35.40
C ASP A 162 12.28 -41.76 35.16
N MET A 163 11.21 -41.01 35.42
CA MET A 163 9.84 -41.46 35.12
C MET A 163 9.61 -41.67 33.61
N LEU A 164 10.16 -40.80 32.77
CA LEU A 164 10.05 -40.93 31.31
C LEU A 164 10.76 -42.20 30.81
N GLU A 165 11.92 -42.51 31.37
CA GLU A 165 12.68 -43.71 31.03
C GLU A 165 11.92 -44.98 31.45
N GLN A 166 11.37 -45.00 32.67
CA GLN A 166 10.52 -46.10 33.15
C GLN A 166 9.29 -46.31 32.27
N GLN A 167 8.67 -45.23 31.80
CA GLN A 167 7.51 -45.31 30.92
C GLN A 167 7.86 -45.94 29.56
N SER A 168 9.03 -45.61 29.00
CA SER A 168 9.52 -46.23 27.76
C SER A 168 9.78 -47.74 27.90
N VAL A 169 10.19 -48.20 29.09
CA VAL A 169 10.38 -49.62 29.38
C VAL A 169 9.04 -50.33 29.47
N LEU A 170 8.05 -49.73 30.13
CA LEU A 170 6.71 -50.28 30.23
C LEU A 170 6.03 -50.42 28.87
N ASP A 171 6.17 -49.43 27.99
CA ASP A 171 5.57 -49.50 26.66
C ASP A 171 6.20 -50.63 25.81
N LYS A 172 7.53 -50.83 25.90
CA LYS A 172 8.18 -52.00 25.28
C LYS A 172 7.68 -53.34 25.85
N PHE A 173 7.32 -53.39 27.12
CA PHE A 173 6.73 -54.59 27.72
C PHE A 173 5.30 -54.83 27.23
N LYS A 174 4.50 -53.77 27.09
CA LYS A 174 3.15 -53.87 26.52
C LYS A 174 3.18 -54.40 25.09
N ASP A 175 4.08 -53.87 24.25
CA ASP A 175 4.22 -54.34 22.87
C ASP A 175 4.56 -55.83 22.80
N LYS A 176 5.44 -56.31 23.69
CA LYS A 176 5.78 -57.73 23.80
C LYS A 176 4.61 -58.58 24.27
N VAL A 177 3.84 -58.10 25.24
CA VAL A 177 2.66 -58.80 25.74
C VAL A 177 1.59 -58.88 24.64
N GLU A 178 1.34 -57.80 23.91
CA GLU A 178 0.37 -57.79 22.81
C GLU A 178 0.78 -58.74 21.68
N ALA A 179 2.07 -58.83 21.36
CA ALA A 179 2.58 -59.78 20.37
C ALA A 179 2.37 -61.24 20.83
N LEU A 180 2.66 -61.55 22.10
CA LEU A 180 2.43 -62.87 22.69
C LEU A 180 0.93 -63.22 22.76
N GLU A 181 0.08 -62.26 23.11
CA GLU A 181 -1.37 -62.46 23.14
C GLU A 181 -1.93 -62.75 21.73
N LYS A 182 -1.40 -62.12 20.68
CA LYS A 182 -1.74 -62.44 19.28
C LYS A 182 -1.32 -63.85 18.90
N GLU A 183 -0.11 -64.27 19.28
CA GLU A 183 0.39 -65.63 19.01
C GLU A 183 -0.45 -66.69 19.74
N VAL A 184 -0.75 -66.47 21.03
CA VAL A 184 -1.64 -67.35 21.81
C VAL A 184 -3.06 -67.35 21.24
N GLY A 185 -3.52 -66.22 20.69
CA GLY A 185 -4.81 -66.10 20.01
C GLY A 185 -4.99 -67.06 18.83
N VAL A 186 -3.91 -67.43 18.13
CA VAL A 186 -3.95 -68.41 17.02
C VAL A 186 -4.26 -69.83 17.52
N TYR A 187 -3.88 -70.14 18.76
CA TYR A 187 -4.14 -71.44 19.39
C TYR A 187 -5.43 -71.44 20.24
N LYS A 188 -6.20 -70.34 20.21
CA LYS A 188 -7.45 -70.21 20.95
C LYS A 188 -8.50 -71.15 20.37
N GLY A 189 -8.73 -72.27 21.06
CA GLY A 189 -9.65 -73.35 20.64
C GLY A 189 -9.04 -74.74 20.69
N LEU A 190 -7.71 -74.85 20.82
CA LEU A 190 -7.05 -76.13 21.06
C LEU A 190 -7.09 -76.45 22.58
N PRO A 191 -7.45 -77.68 22.98
CA PRO A 191 -7.30 -78.14 24.35
C PRO A 191 -5.84 -77.99 24.82
N ALA A 192 -5.64 -77.66 26.11
CA ALA A 192 -4.33 -77.40 26.69
C ALA A 192 -3.38 -78.62 26.66
N ASP A 193 -3.91 -79.82 26.45
CA ASP A 193 -3.15 -81.05 26.35
C ASP A 193 -2.81 -81.41 24.89
N LYS A 194 -1.53 -81.65 24.64
CA LYS A 194 -0.94 -81.82 23.29
C LYS A 194 -1.52 -83.03 22.57
N GLU A 195 -1.85 -84.10 23.30
CA GLU A 195 -2.41 -85.31 22.69
C GLU A 195 -3.87 -85.12 22.29
N SER A 196 -4.65 -84.42 23.10
CA SER A 196 -6.05 -84.11 22.80
C SER A 196 -6.20 -83.06 21.70
N ALA A 197 -5.32 -82.06 21.64
CA ALA A 197 -5.26 -81.11 20.53
C ALA A 197 -4.98 -81.79 19.18
N ARG A 198 -4.07 -82.78 19.15
CA ARG A 198 -3.79 -83.57 17.93
C ARG A 198 -4.98 -84.39 17.49
N ARG A 199 -5.75 -84.95 18.43
CA ARG A 199 -6.97 -85.71 18.10
C ARG A 199 -8.04 -84.81 17.48
N GLU A 200 -8.24 -83.61 18.01
CA GLU A 200 -9.24 -82.70 17.43
C GLU A 200 -8.81 -82.11 16.09
N VAL A 201 -7.53 -81.83 15.88
CA VAL A 201 -7.02 -81.46 14.56
C VAL A 201 -7.24 -82.60 13.56
N ALA A 202 -6.89 -83.84 13.92
CA ALA A 202 -7.12 -85.00 13.05
C ALA A 202 -8.61 -85.23 12.75
N ARG A 203 -9.50 -85.00 13.73
CA ARG A 203 -10.94 -85.09 13.51
C ARG A 203 -11.42 -84.03 12.52
N LEU A 204 -10.99 -82.78 12.70
CA LEU A 204 -11.34 -81.67 11.82
C LEU A 204 -10.78 -81.86 10.40
N GLU A 205 -9.58 -82.42 10.24
CA GLU A 205 -9.02 -82.77 8.94
C GLU A 205 -9.85 -83.83 8.21
N VAL A 206 -10.29 -84.88 8.92
CA VAL A 206 -11.19 -85.90 8.36
C VAL A 206 -12.53 -85.30 7.94
N GLU A 207 -13.10 -84.41 8.75
CA GLU A 207 -14.35 -83.71 8.42
C GLU A 207 -14.18 -82.81 7.19
N LEU A 208 -13.04 -82.11 7.08
CA LEU A 208 -12.71 -81.26 5.95
C LEU A 208 -12.54 -82.08 4.66
N ASP A 209 -11.90 -83.23 4.73
CA ASP A 209 -11.75 -84.14 3.59
C ASP A 209 -13.09 -84.76 3.16
N LEU A 210 -13.98 -85.07 4.11
CA LEU A 210 -15.34 -85.51 3.79
C LEU A 210 -16.14 -84.41 3.08
N VAL A 211 -16.01 -83.16 3.53
CA VAL A 211 -16.66 -82.01 2.87
C VAL A 211 -16.06 -81.77 1.49
N ARG A 212 -14.74 -81.93 1.31
CA ARG A 212 -14.08 -81.86 0.00
C ARG A 212 -14.55 -82.96 -0.94
N ARG A 213 -14.66 -84.21 -0.49
CA ARG A 213 -15.19 -85.31 -1.30
C ARG A 213 -16.64 -85.07 -1.70
N LYS A 214 -17.50 -84.65 -0.76
CA LYS A 214 -18.89 -84.27 -1.08
C LYS A 214 -18.95 -83.15 -2.11
N ARG A 215 -18.09 -82.15 -1.98
CA ARG A 215 -17.97 -81.06 -2.96
C ARG A 215 -17.55 -81.62 -4.32
N ASP A 216 -16.54 -82.48 -4.37
CA ASP A 216 -16.01 -83.02 -5.62
C ASP A 216 -17.00 -84.00 -6.29
N ASP A 217 -17.77 -84.78 -5.52
CA ASP A 217 -18.87 -85.63 -6.01
C ASP A 217 -20.01 -84.78 -6.58
N LEU A 218 -20.38 -83.67 -5.93
CA LEU A 218 -21.37 -82.73 -6.44
C LEU A 218 -20.89 -82.05 -7.74
N PHE A 219 -19.60 -81.74 -7.86
CA PHE A 219 -19.04 -81.21 -9.10
C PHE A 219 -18.94 -82.26 -10.20
N ALA A 220 -18.61 -83.51 -9.89
CA ALA A 220 -18.58 -84.61 -10.87
C ALA A 220 -19.95 -84.88 -11.48
N ASN A 221 -21.02 -84.82 -10.66
CA ASN A 221 -22.40 -84.92 -11.13
C ASN A 221 -22.88 -83.71 -11.95
N LEU A 222 -22.12 -82.61 -11.98
CA LEU A 222 -22.43 -81.41 -12.75
C LEU A 222 -21.70 -81.36 -14.12
N VAL A 223 -20.70 -82.23 -14.31
CA VAL A 223 -19.82 -82.25 -15.50
C VAL A 223 -20.04 -83.52 -16.36
N SER A 224 -20.91 -84.43 -15.92
CA SER A 224 -21.49 -85.54 -16.71
C SER A 224 -22.84 -85.15 -17.32
#